data_AF-A0A087MCE9-F1
#
_entry.id   AF-A0A087MCE9-F1
#
_cell.length_a   1.000
_cell.length_b   1.000
_cell.length_c   1.000
_cell.angle_alpha   90.00
_cell.angle_beta   90.00
_cell.angle_gamma   90.00
#
_symmetry.space_group_name_H-M   'P 1'
#
loop_
_entity.id
_entity.type
_entity.pdbx_description
1 polymer ?
#
loop_
_entity_poly.entity_id
_entity_poly.type
_entity_poly.pdbx_seq_one_letter_code
_entity_poly.pdbx_strand_id
1 'polypeptide(L)' 'MNSPISCEFYDQLMVVIQRKIPSTIVYLENEQTCTIKGVVTELMMIEYEEFLMLKSGKKIHLQSIFSLNGKKHKEI' A
#
# COMPACT_ATOMS: atom_id res chain seq x y z
N MET A 1 18.30 -2.77 11.45
CA MET A 1 17.12 -3.15 12.26
C MET A 1 15.95 -3.23 11.31
N ASN A 2 15.34 -4.41 11.13
CA ASN A 2 14.14 -4.59 10.32
C ASN A 2 13.03 -3.78 10.98
N SER A 3 12.78 -2.55 10.52
CA SER A 3 11.60 -1.80 10.96
C SER A 3 10.39 -2.60 10.49
N PRO A 4 9.68 -3.30 11.39
CA PRO A 4 8.41 -3.89 10.99
C PRO A 4 7.57 -2.72 10.49
N ILE A 5 6.79 -2.97 9.45
CA ILE A 5 5.74 -2.05 9.00
C ILE A 5 5.08 -1.50 10.26
N SER A 6 5.14 -0.18 10.47
CA SER A 6 4.60 0.42 11.69
C SER A 6 3.18 -0.09 11.86
N CYS A 7 2.88 -0.67 13.02
CA CYS A 7 1.58 -1.30 13.30
C CYS A 7 0.42 -0.37 12.92
N GLU A 8 0.61 0.94 13.08
CA GLU A 8 -0.31 1.99 12.66
C GLU A 8 -0.62 2.03 11.15
N PHE A 9 0.36 1.75 10.29
CA PHE A 9 0.13 1.64 8.85
C PHE A 9 -0.74 0.44 8.52
N TYR A 10 -0.45 -0.71 9.15
CA TYR A 10 -1.19 -1.95 8.91
C TYR A 10 -2.63 -1.87 9.43
N ASP A 11 -2.81 -1.28 10.61
CA ASP A 11 -4.13 -1.04 11.19
C ASP A 11 -4.98 -0.13 10.29
N GLN A 12 -4.41 0.98 9.81
CA GLN A 12 -5.10 1.83 8.84
C GLN A 12 -5.36 1.14 7.51
N LEU A 13 -4.42 0.33 7.02
CA LEU A 13 -4.60 -0.45 5.81
C LEU A 13 -5.81 -1.39 5.94
N MET A 14 -5.93 -2.09 7.06
CA MET A 14 -7.08 -2.93 7.37
C MET A 14 -8.39 -2.11 7.44
N VAL A 15 -8.37 -0.94 8.08
CA VAL A 15 -9.55 -0.05 8.12
C VAL A 15 -9.93 0.42 6.72
N VAL A 16 -8.96 0.81 5.90
CA VAL A 16 -9.15 1.22 4.50
C VAL A 16 -9.75 0.09 3.68
N ILE A 17 -9.26 -1.15 3.86
CA ILE A 17 -9.77 -2.35 3.19
C ILE A 17 -11.20 -2.66 3.63
N GLN A 18 -11.46 -2.73 4.94
CA GLN A 18 -12.79 -3.02 5.48
C GLN A 18 -13.82 -1.97 5.05
N ARG A 19 -13.46 -0.70 5.19
CA ARG A 19 -14.34 0.42 4.86
C ARG A 19 -14.32 0.76 3.37
N LYS A 20 -13.50 0.09 2.57
CA LYS A 20 -13.32 0.32 1.12
C LYS A 20 -13.07 1.79 0.81
N ILE A 21 -12.19 2.42 1.60
CA ILE A 21 -11.91 3.85 1.50
C ILE A 21 -11.05 4.09 0.25
N PRO A 22 -11.46 5.01 -0.64
CA PRO A 22 -10.61 5.41 -1.75
C PRO A 22 -9.34 6.06 -1.20
N SER A 23 -8.22 5.40 -1.45
CA SER A 23 -6.92 5.81 -0.95
C SER A 23 -6.00 6.21 -2.09
N THR A 24 -5.11 7.16 -1.82
CA THR A 24 -4.10 7.57 -2.79
C THR A 24 -2.81 6.82 -2.49
N ILE A 25 -2.40 5.89 -3.35
CA ILE A 25 -1.18 5.11 -3.20
C ILE A 25 -0.09 5.76 -4.04
N VAL A 26 1.04 6.07 -3.42
CA VAL A 26 2.26 6.55 -4.09
C VAL A 26 3.27 5.41 -4.07
N TYR A 27 3.70 4.97 -5.25
CA TYR A 27 4.62 3.86 -5.43
C TYR A 27 5.70 4.22 -6.45
N LEU A 28 6.85 3.57 -6.37
CA LEU A 28 7.93 3.75 -7.34
C LEU A 28 7.82 2.71 -8.46
N GLU A 29 7.82 3.17 -9.70
CA GLU A 29 7.78 2.33 -10.90
C GLU A 29 8.79 2.91 -11.90
N ASN A 30 9.81 2.14 -12.28
CA ASN A 30 10.88 2.58 -13.20
C ASN A 30 11.51 3.93 -12.81
N GLU A 31 11.95 4.05 -11.55
CA GLU A 31 12.56 5.26 -10.96
C GLU A 31 11.65 6.50 -10.92
N GLN A 32 10.40 6.38 -11.36
CA GLN A 32 9.41 7.45 -11.29
C GLN A 32 8.41 7.19 -10.17
N THR A 33 8.03 8.26 -9.48
CA THR A 33 6.99 8.21 -8.45
C THR A 33 5.62 8.25 -9.12
N CYS A 34 5.00 7.08 -9.21
CA CYS A 34 3.63 6.95 -9.69
C CYS A 34 2.65 7.15 -8.53
N THR A 35 1.60 7.94 -8.77
CA THR A 35 0.52 8.12 -7.81
C THR A 35 -0.77 7.59 -8.42
N ILE A 36 -1.44 6.68 -7.72
CA ILE A 36 -2.72 6.11 -8.14
C ILE A 36 -3.76 6.31 -7.04
N LYS A 37 -4.96 6.70 -7.45
CA LYS A 37 -6.13 6.72 -6.57
C LYS A 37 -6.90 5.44 -6.79
N GLY A 38 -7.09 4.65 -5.73
CA GLY A 38 -7.78 3.39 -5.82
C GLY A 38 -8.32 2.96 -4.46
N VAL A 39 -9.38 2.16 -4.50
CA VAL A 39 -9.91 1.51 -3.30
C VAL A 39 -9.14 0.22 -3.11
N VAL A 40 -8.47 0.05 -1.97
CA VAL A 40 -7.86 -1.23 -1.63
C VAL A 40 -8.97 -2.22 -1.30
N THR A 41 -8.99 -3.36 -1.97
CA THR A 41 -9.97 -4.42 -1.74
C THR A 41 -9.46 -5.46 -0.76
N GLU A 42 -8.18 -5.83 -0.87
CA GLU A 42 -7.55 -6.87 -0.08
C GLU A 42 -6.02 -6.80 -0.23
N LEU A 43 -5.31 -7.40 0.72
CA LEU A 43 -3.87 -7.59 0.65
C LEU A 43 -3.59 -9.08 0.40
N MET A 44 -2.88 -9.38 -0.67
CA MET A 44 -2.41 -10.73 -1.01
C MET A 44 -0.95 -10.88 -0.62
N MET A 45 -0.59 -12.06 -0.13
CA MET A 45 0.82 -12.44 0.04
C MET A 45 1.18 -13.46 -1.05
N ILE A 46 2.15 -13.14 -1.89
CA ILE A 46 2.63 -13.98 -2.99
C ILE A 46 4.13 -14.10 -2.80
N GLU A 47 4.68 -15.32 -2.69
CA GLU A 47 6.13 -15.55 -2.57
C GLU A 47 6.81 -14.78 -1.42
N TYR A 48 6.16 -14.72 -0.25
CA TYR A 48 6.61 -13.94 0.93
C TYR A 48 6.62 -12.42 0.71
N GLU A 49 6.10 -11.95 -0.42
CA GLU A 49 5.94 -10.56 -0.75
C GLU A 49 4.47 -10.13 -0.62
N GLU A 50 4.25 -8.93 -0.09
CA GLU A 50 2.92 -8.40 0.13
C GLU A 50 2.50 -7.54 -1.08
N PHE A 51 1.31 -7.80 -1.60
CA PHE A 51 0.72 -7.11 -2.74
C PHE A 51 -0.64 -6.54 -2.35
N LEU A 52 -0.81 -5.25 -2.60
CA LEU A 52 -2.11 -4.61 -2.46
C LEU A 52 -2.93 -4.82 -3.72
N MET A 53 -4.12 -5.39 -3.55
CA MET A 53 -5.11 -5.47 -4.60
C MET A 53 -6.03 -4.26 -4.54
N LEU A 54 -6.12 -3.53 -5.65
CA LEU A 54 -7.07 -2.45 -5.83
C LEU A 54 -8.35 -2.96 -6.48
N LYS A 55 -9.46 -2.30 -6.19
CA LYS A 55 -10.78 -2.55 -6.81
C LYS A 55 -10.75 -2.42 -8.34
N SER A 56 -9.83 -1.62 -8.88
CA SER A 56 -9.62 -1.52 -10.33
C SER A 56 -8.97 -2.77 -10.95
N GLY A 57 -8.61 -3.79 -10.14
CA GLY A 57 -7.90 -4.99 -10.57
C GLY A 57 -6.37 -4.82 -10.63
N LYS A 58 -5.85 -3.62 -10.34
CA LYS A 58 -4.42 -3.36 -10.31
C LYS A 58 -3.80 -3.89 -9.01
N LYS A 59 -2.70 -4.61 -9.14
CA LYS A 59 -1.92 -5.14 -8.02
C LYS A 59 -0.65 -4.31 -7.88
N ILE A 60 -0.34 -3.87 -6.67
CA ILE A 60 0.84 -3.03 -6.40
C ILE A 60 1.64 -3.70 -5.30
N HIS A 61 2.95 -3.85 -5.53
CA HIS A 61 3.84 -4.42 -4.54
C HIS A 61 3.96 -3.48 -3.33
N LEU A 62 3.63 -3.97 -2.14
CA LEU A 62 3.60 -3.17 -0.90
C LEU A 62 4.98 -2.57 -0.62
N GLN A 63 6.03 -3.32 -0.89
CA GLN A 63 7.42 -2.90 -0.66
C GLN A 63 7.84 -1.71 -1.55
N SER A 64 7.20 -1.54 -2.71
CA SER A 64 7.41 -0.41 -3.63
C SER A 64 6.57 0.82 -3.29
N ILE A 65 5.65 0.70 -2.32
CA ILE A 65 4.79 1.81 -1.89
C ILE A 65 5.55 2.70 -0.92
N PHE A 66 5.65 3.96 -1.30
CA PHE A 66 6.25 5.00 -0.47
C PHE A 66 5.26 5.55 0.56
N SER A 67 4.03 5.81 0.13
CA SER A 67 3.00 6.35 1.00
C SER A 67 1.60 5.96 0.57
N LEU A 68 0.72 5.78 1.55
CA LEU A 68 -0.69 5.52 1.33
C LEU A 68 -1.50 6.62 2.02
N ASN A 69 -2.32 7.30 1.24
CA ASN A 69 -3.17 8.40 1.66
C ASN A 69 -2.41 9.53 2.40
N GLY A 70 -1.19 9.84 1.93
CA GLY A 70 -0.31 10.85 2.54
C GLY A 70 0.44 10.37 3.79
N LYS A 71 0.17 9.15 4.30
CA LYS A 71 0.95 8.54 5.37
C LYS A 71 2.13 7.77 4.78
N LYS A 72 3.35 8.16 5.19
CA LYS A 72 4.59 7.51 4.76
C LYS A 72 4.73 6.15 5.43
N HIS A 73 5.02 5.12 4.62
CA HIS A 73 5.27 3.75 5.08
C HIS A 73 6.71 3.56 5.57
N LYS A 74 7.65 4.36 5.07
CA LYS A 74 9.04 4.41 5.52
C LYS A 74 9.40 5.82 5.96
N GLU A 75 9.91 5.95 7.19
CA GLU A 75 10.86 7.02 7.49
C GLU A 75 12.12 6.76 6.67
N ILE A 76 12.53 7.77 5.91
CA ILE A 76 13.81 7.83 5.20
C ILE A 76 14.94 8.09 6.18
#